data_AF-A0A7V8DKS1-F1
#
_entry.id   AF-A0A7V8DKS1-F1
#
_cell.length_a   1.000
_cell.length_b   1.000
_cell.length_c   1.000
_cell.angle_alpha   90.00
_cell.angle_beta   90.00
_cell.angle_gamma   90.00
#
_symmetry.space_group_name_H-M   'P 1'
#
loop_
_entity.id
_entity.type
_entity.pdbx_description
1 polymer ?
#
loop_
_entity_poly.entity_id
_entity_poly.type
_entity_poly.pdbx_seq_one_letter_code
_entity_poly.pdbx_strand_id
1 'polypeptide(L)'
;MKEHLAFAVIVLWPVIPLMWIPMHLFTAFFRRLGKWSYFLVFLAWLAAAVLIFSLRDMLLSPIVNLPRGLATIGMVLLLGGTLLQIWTAKLLSFTGITGGHELENRQDVFQRNGAYHIVRHPTYLAHTFMLLGIFFITRSAAVGCIAVVDFIIVYFVIIPLEERELLARFGPAYEEYRRKVPRFFPHIRL
;
A
#
# COMPACT_ATOMS: atom_id res chain seq x y z
N MET A 1 15.10 -19.08 5.66
CA MET A 1 14.47 -18.38 4.51
C MET A 1 13.13 -17.71 4.87
N LYS A 2 12.13 -18.44 5.39
CA LYS A 2 10.80 -17.86 5.70
C LYS A 2 10.84 -16.78 6.78
N GLU A 3 11.65 -16.96 7.82
CA GLU A 3 11.84 -15.97 8.88
C GLU A 3 12.47 -14.68 8.37
N HIS A 4 13.52 -14.76 7.52
CA HIS A 4 14.12 -13.58 6.91
C HIS A 4 13.12 -12.82 6.03
N LEU A 5 12.27 -13.54 5.29
CA LEU A 5 11.22 -12.92 4.47
C LEU A 5 10.18 -12.20 5.36
N ALA A 6 9.72 -12.84 6.43
CA ALA A 6 8.79 -12.22 7.38
C ALA A 6 9.42 -10.98 8.04
N PHE A 7 10.66 -11.10 8.50
CA PHE A 7 11.38 -10.02 9.15
C PHE A 7 11.60 -8.83 8.21
N ALA A 8 12.02 -9.08 6.96
CA ALA A 8 12.18 -8.03 5.96
C ALA A 8 10.87 -7.25 5.75
N VAL A 9 9.74 -7.94 5.69
CA VAL A 9 8.43 -7.29 5.51
C VAL A 9 8.04 -6.48 6.74
N ILE A 10 8.21 -7.03 7.95
CA ILE A 10 7.88 -6.31 9.19
C ILE A 10 8.71 -5.02 9.31
N VAL A 11 9.99 -5.04 8.92
CA VAL A 11 10.89 -3.88 8.98
C VAL A 11 10.64 -2.89 7.85
N LEU A 12 10.44 -3.36 6.62
CA LEU A 12 10.34 -2.49 5.44
C LEU A 12 8.94 -1.92 5.25
N TRP A 13 7.88 -2.69 5.54
CA TRP A 13 6.50 -2.28 5.28
C TRP A 13 6.12 -0.93 5.90
N PRO A 14 6.47 -0.63 7.17
CA PRO A 14 6.07 0.62 7.83
C PRO A 14 6.45 1.90 7.08
N VAL A 15 7.46 1.87 6.19
CA VAL A 15 7.84 3.04 5.38
C VAL A 15 6.66 3.58 4.55
N ILE A 16 5.79 2.69 4.06
CA ILE A 16 4.66 3.04 3.21
C ILE A 16 3.60 3.81 4.02
N PRO A 17 2.98 3.25 5.08
CA PRO A 17 2.01 4.00 5.87
C PRO A 17 2.60 5.23 6.55
N LEU A 18 3.89 5.22 6.93
CA LEU A 18 4.57 6.41 7.48
C LEU A 18 4.65 7.57 6.47
N MET A 19 4.72 7.27 5.18
CA MET A 19 4.63 8.29 4.13
C MET A 19 3.18 8.69 3.87
N TRP A 20 2.32 7.70 3.57
CA TRP A 20 1.00 7.94 2.99
C TRP A 20 -0.04 8.44 4.01
N ILE A 21 -0.04 7.92 5.25
CA ILE A 21 -1.01 8.35 6.27
C ILE A 21 -0.83 9.84 6.60
N PRO A 22 0.38 10.32 6.98
CA PRO A 22 0.54 11.72 7.33
C PRO A 22 0.43 12.65 6.12
N MET A 23 0.79 12.19 4.91
CA MET A 23 0.63 12.97 3.68
C MET A 23 -0.83 13.30 3.38
N HIS A 24 -1.76 12.37 3.55
CA HIS A 24 -3.19 12.64 3.35
C HIS A 24 -3.88 13.32 4.53
N LEU A 25 -3.41 13.09 5.77
CA LEU A 25 -3.96 13.76 6.95
C LEU A 25 -3.48 15.20 7.10
N PHE A 26 -2.23 15.48 6.72
CA PHE A 26 -1.56 16.77 6.90
C PHE A 26 -0.98 17.29 5.59
N THR A 27 -1.77 17.23 4.52
CA THR A 27 -1.34 17.55 3.16
C THR A 27 -0.68 18.93 3.04
N ALA A 28 -1.23 19.96 3.66
CA ALA A 28 -0.64 21.31 3.64
C ALA A 28 0.76 21.36 4.28
N PHE A 29 0.95 20.62 5.37
CA PHE A 29 2.24 20.53 6.06
C PHE A 29 3.26 19.76 5.22
N PHE A 30 2.87 18.61 4.65
CA PHE A 30 3.73 17.80 3.78
C PHE A 30 4.13 18.57 2.51
N ARG A 31 3.20 19.30 1.89
CA ARG A 31 3.50 20.19 0.76
C ARG A 31 4.49 21.30 1.14
N ARG A 32 4.34 21.90 2.33
CA ARG A 32 5.27 22.94 2.83
C ARG A 32 6.68 22.38 3.07
N LEU A 33 6.79 21.15 3.54
CA LEU A 33 8.07 20.46 3.70
C LEU A 33 8.70 20.07 2.36
N GLY A 34 7.88 19.76 1.35
CA GLY A 34 8.35 19.29 0.05
C GLY A 34 9.22 18.04 0.20
N LYS A 35 10.41 18.03 -0.41
CA LYS A 35 11.34 16.88 -0.37
C LYS A 35 11.88 16.57 1.04
N TRP A 36 11.81 17.50 1.99
CA TRP A 36 12.20 17.24 3.38
C TRP A 36 11.27 16.24 4.09
N SER A 37 10.04 16.07 3.58
CA SER A 37 9.13 15.04 4.09
C SER A 37 9.74 13.64 4.00
N TYR A 38 10.46 13.32 2.91
CA TYR A 38 11.15 12.03 2.76
C TYR A 38 12.22 11.80 3.84
N PHE A 39 12.95 12.85 4.22
CA PHE A 39 13.95 12.75 5.28
C PHE A 39 13.30 12.49 6.65
N LEU A 40 12.20 13.18 6.96
CA LEU A 40 11.45 12.96 8.20
C LEU A 40 10.85 11.55 8.25
N VAL A 41 10.28 11.07 7.14
CA VAL A 41 9.77 9.71 7.02
C VAL A 41 10.89 8.69 7.18
N PHE A 42 12.07 8.93 6.60
CA PHE A 42 13.24 8.08 6.79
C PHE A 42 13.68 8.00 8.24
N LEU A 43 13.73 9.12 8.97
CA LEU A 43 14.07 9.13 10.40
C LEU A 43 13.03 8.39 11.24
N ALA A 44 11.74 8.61 10.98
CA ALA A 44 10.65 7.91 11.65
C ALA A 44 10.71 6.40 11.37
N TRP A 45 10.96 6.02 10.12
CA TRP A 45 11.15 4.64 9.72
C TRP A 45 12.38 4.02 10.38
N LEU A 46 13.50 4.73 10.46
CA LEU A 46 14.72 4.23 11.10
C LEU A 46 14.50 3.96 12.59
N ALA A 47 13.81 4.87 13.29
CA ALA A 47 13.42 4.67 14.69
C ALA A 47 12.51 3.44 14.85
N ALA A 48 11.52 3.29 13.97
CA ALA A 48 10.65 2.12 13.94
C ALA A 48 11.43 0.82 13.65
N ALA A 49 12.37 0.86 12.70
CA ALA A 49 13.20 -0.29 12.33
C ALA A 49 14.10 -0.74 13.48
N VAL A 50 14.71 0.20 14.23
CA VAL A 50 15.48 -0.11 15.44
C VAL A 50 14.59 -0.78 16.49
N LEU A 51 13.41 -0.22 16.76
CA LEU A 51 12.45 -0.80 17.70
C LEU A 51 12.02 -2.22 17.28
N ILE A 52 11.67 -2.41 16.00
CA ILE A 52 11.29 -3.70 15.43
C ILE A 52 12.43 -4.71 15.55
N PHE A 53 13.66 -4.28 15.28
CA PHE A 53 14.84 -5.13 15.43
C PHE A 53 15.04 -5.57 16.89
N SER A 54 14.85 -4.66 17.86
CA SER A 54 14.89 -4.97 19.29
C SER A 54 13.79 -5.93 19.72
N LEU A 55 12.64 -5.92 19.05
CA LEU A 55 11.48 -6.78 19.35
C LEU A 55 11.38 -8.01 18.43
N ARG A 56 12.39 -8.28 17.60
CA ARG A 56 12.30 -9.30 16.53
C ARG A 56 11.95 -10.70 17.03
N ASP A 57 12.48 -11.11 18.18
CA ASP A 57 12.26 -12.47 18.71
C ASP A 57 10.79 -12.63 19.12
N MET A 58 10.20 -11.59 19.72
CA MET A 58 8.78 -11.54 20.07
C MET A 58 7.88 -11.47 18.83
N LEU A 59 8.28 -10.74 17.79
CA LEU A 59 7.49 -10.55 16.57
C LEU A 59 7.52 -11.77 15.64
N LEU A 60 8.64 -12.50 15.60
CA LEU A 60 8.83 -13.65 14.73
C LEU A 60 8.41 -14.98 15.37
N SER A 61 8.37 -15.06 16.70
CA SER A 61 8.01 -16.28 17.43
C SER A 61 6.58 -16.80 17.15
N PRO A 62 5.53 -15.95 17.08
CA PRO A 62 4.17 -16.44 16.87
C PRO A 62 3.93 -16.91 15.43
N ILE A 63 3.71 -18.22 15.27
CA ILE A 63 3.39 -18.86 14.00
C ILE A 63 1.95 -19.36 14.01
N VAL A 64 1.22 -19.09 12.93
CA VAL A 64 -0.14 -19.59 12.73
C VAL A 64 -0.11 -20.96 12.07
N ASN A 65 -0.81 -21.93 12.63
CA ASN A 65 -0.96 -23.25 12.04
C ASN A 65 -1.90 -23.20 10.84
N LEU A 66 -1.33 -23.25 9.63
CA LEU A 66 -2.05 -23.19 8.37
C LEU A 66 -1.81 -24.45 7.52
N PRO A 67 -2.84 -24.94 6.80
CA PRO A 67 -2.67 -26.03 5.83
C PRO A 67 -1.54 -25.76 4.83
N ARG A 68 -0.81 -26.81 4.43
CA ARG A 68 0.31 -26.67 3.49
C ARG A 68 -0.11 -26.09 2.14
N GLY A 69 -1.33 -26.40 1.67
CA GLY A 69 -1.89 -25.88 0.41
C GLY A 69 -2.04 -24.35 0.37
N LEU A 70 -2.20 -23.68 1.52
CA LEU A 70 -2.28 -22.22 1.56
C LEU A 70 -0.97 -21.55 1.14
N ALA A 71 0.18 -22.22 1.28
CA ALA A 71 1.45 -21.66 0.82
C ALA A 71 1.47 -21.47 -0.71
N THR A 72 0.85 -22.39 -1.47
CA THR A 72 0.72 -22.27 -2.93
C THR A 72 -0.17 -21.09 -3.31
N ILE A 73 -1.30 -20.92 -2.62
CA ILE A 73 -2.16 -19.73 -2.77
C ILE A 73 -1.35 -18.47 -2.44
N GLY A 74 -0.53 -18.52 -1.39
CA GLY A 74 0.36 -17.42 -1.01
C GLY A 74 1.36 -17.03 -2.10
N MET A 75 1.96 -18.00 -2.80
CA MET A 75 2.84 -17.73 -3.93
C MET A 75 2.10 -17.08 -5.10
N VAL A 76 0.89 -17.56 -5.42
CA VAL A 76 0.06 -16.97 -6.48
C VAL A 76 -0.32 -15.53 -6.14
N LEU A 77 -0.73 -15.27 -4.89
CA LEU A 77 -1.07 -13.93 -4.42
C LEU A 77 0.16 -13.00 -4.44
N LEU A 78 1.30 -13.45 -3.95
CA LEU A 78 2.53 -12.65 -3.96
C LEU A 78 2.98 -12.32 -5.39
N LEU A 79 2.96 -13.30 -6.29
CA LEU A 79 3.31 -13.09 -7.69
C LEU A 79 2.31 -12.14 -8.37
N GLY A 80 1.01 -12.39 -8.21
CA GLY A 80 -0.04 -11.55 -8.79
C GLY A 80 0.00 -10.11 -8.27
N GLY A 81 0.17 -9.92 -6.96
CA GLY A 81 0.34 -8.61 -6.35
C GLY A 81 1.61 -7.90 -6.85
N THR A 82 2.73 -8.61 -6.97
CA THR A 82 3.99 -8.05 -7.49
C THR A 82 3.85 -7.60 -8.95
N LEU A 83 3.23 -8.44 -9.79
CA LEU A 83 2.98 -8.09 -11.19
C LEU A 83 2.03 -6.89 -11.32
N LEU A 84 0.98 -6.84 -10.50
CA LEU A 84 0.08 -5.70 -10.44
C LEU A 84 0.81 -4.43 -10.00
N GLN A 85 1.68 -4.51 -8.98
CA GLN A 85 2.48 -3.38 -8.52
C GLN A 85 3.45 -2.87 -9.61
N ILE A 86 4.09 -3.77 -10.35
CA ILE A 86 4.97 -3.39 -11.46
C ILE A 86 4.14 -2.70 -12.56
N TRP A 87 2.93 -3.17 -12.82
CA TRP A 87 2.05 -2.56 -13.81
C TRP A 87 1.60 -1.16 -13.40
N THR A 88 1.13 -0.97 -12.16
CA THR A 88 0.72 0.33 -11.64
C THR A 88 1.89 1.31 -11.57
N ALA A 89 3.07 0.82 -11.18
CA ALA A 89 4.29 1.61 -11.11
C ALA A 89 4.69 2.20 -12.47
N LYS A 90 4.59 1.39 -13.54
CA LYS A 90 4.86 1.85 -14.91
C LYS A 90 3.86 2.92 -15.38
N LEU A 91 2.64 2.91 -14.87
CA LEU A 91 1.59 3.87 -15.23
C LEU A 91 1.70 5.20 -14.47
N LEU A 92 2.11 5.17 -13.19
CA LEU A 92 2.16 6.36 -12.33
C LEU A 92 3.49 7.15 -12.42
N SER A 93 4.54 6.58 -13.03
CA SER A 93 5.93 7.04 -12.92
C SER A 93 6.50 6.97 -11.49
N PHE A 94 7.82 7.07 -11.34
CA PHE A 94 8.47 7.04 -10.02
C PHE A 94 7.91 8.12 -9.08
N THR A 95 7.68 9.33 -9.59
CA THR A 95 7.15 10.47 -8.83
C THR A 95 5.72 10.24 -8.33
N GLY A 96 4.89 9.52 -9.09
CA GLY A 96 3.52 9.20 -8.66
C GLY A 96 3.51 8.17 -7.52
N ILE A 97 4.37 7.15 -7.59
CA ILE A 97 4.45 6.08 -6.57
C ILE A 97 4.98 6.59 -5.24
N THR A 98 5.86 7.61 -5.26
CA THR A 98 6.42 8.19 -4.03
C THR A 98 5.58 9.32 -3.44
N GLY A 99 4.42 9.64 -4.02
CA GLY A 99 3.58 10.77 -3.58
C GLY A 99 4.11 12.15 -4.03
N GLY A 100 5.08 12.20 -4.94
CA GLY A 100 5.63 13.46 -5.44
C GLY A 100 4.59 14.33 -6.17
N HIS A 101 3.63 13.74 -6.89
CA HIS A 101 2.54 14.51 -7.51
C HIS A 101 1.65 15.19 -6.46
N GLU A 102 1.46 14.55 -5.30
CA GLU A 102 0.71 15.11 -4.17
C GLU A 102 1.45 16.26 -3.48
N LEU A 103 2.79 16.15 -3.40
CA LEU A 103 3.67 17.19 -2.86
C LEU A 103 3.77 18.42 -3.76
N GLU A 104 3.84 18.22 -5.08
CA GLU A 104 4.03 19.29 -6.06
C GLU A 104 2.70 19.92 -6.54
N ASN A 105 1.54 19.39 -6.11
CA ASN A 105 0.20 19.84 -6.51
C ASN A 105 0.08 19.98 -8.05
N ARG A 106 0.67 19.05 -8.80
CA ARG A 106 0.62 19.09 -10.27
C ARG A 106 -0.82 18.86 -10.74
N GLN A 107 -1.26 19.67 -11.70
CA GLN A 107 -2.56 19.52 -12.35
C GLN A 107 -2.52 18.51 -13.52
N ASP A 108 -1.76 17.42 -13.35
CA ASP A 108 -1.70 16.37 -14.36
C ASP A 108 -3.00 15.55 -14.34
N VAL A 109 -3.40 15.00 -15.50
CA VAL A 109 -4.60 14.16 -15.61
C VAL A 109 -4.44 12.92 -14.71
N PHE A 110 -5.47 12.59 -13.92
CA PHE A 110 -5.46 11.36 -13.13
C PHE A 110 -5.48 10.10 -14.00
N GLN A 111 -4.74 9.07 -13.56
CA GLN A 111 -4.56 7.85 -14.33
C GLN A 111 -5.86 7.03 -14.39
N ARG A 112 -6.33 6.74 -15.61
CA ARG A 112 -7.56 5.96 -15.89
C ARG A 112 -7.34 4.72 -16.75
N ASN A 113 -6.12 4.55 -17.26
CA ASN A 113 -5.77 3.45 -18.16
C ASN A 113 -5.13 2.28 -17.44
N GLY A 114 -5.13 1.11 -18.07
CA GLY A 114 -4.52 -0.11 -17.55
C GLY A 114 -5.22 -0.59 -16.28
N ALA A 115 -4.46 -0.86 -15.21
CA ALA A 115 -5.01 -1.36 -13.95
C ALA A 115 -6.08 -0.43 -13.35
N TYR A 116 -5.95 0.88 -13.58
CA TYR A 116 -6.90 1.90 -13.12
C TYR A 116 -8.26 1.85 -13.84
N HIS A 117 -8.37 1.14 -14.97
CA HIS A 117 -9.68 0.89 -15.59
C HIS A 117 -10.44 -0.28 -14.92
N ILE A 118 -9.73 -1.13 -14.17
CA ILE A 118 -10.30 -2.34 -13.54
C ILE A 118 -10.77 -2.03 -12.11
N VAL A 119 -9.91 -1.38 -11.32
CA VAL A 119 -10.19 -0.88 -9.98
C VAL A 119 -9.54 0.49 -9.80
N ARG A 120 -10.12 1.35 -8.96
CA ARG A 120 -9.60 2.71 -8.77
C ARG A 120 -8.28 2.75 -8.02
N HIS A 121 -8.04 1.77 -7.15
CA HIS A 121 -6.88 1.72 -6.26
C HIS A 121 -6.05 0.43 -6.42
N PRO A 122 -5.50 0.16 -7.62
CA PRO A 122 -4.82 -1.09 -7.92
C PRO A 122 -3.50 -1.27 -7.14
N THR A 123 -2.82 -0.18 -6.75
CA THR A 123 -1.62 -0.21 -5.90
C THR A 123 -1.92 -0.79 -4.52
N TYR A 124 -3.01 -0.33 -3.89
CA TYR A 124 -3.41 -0.85 -2.59
C TYR A 124 -3.93 -2.30 -2.65
N LEU A 125 -4.56 -2.69 -3.76
CA LEU A 125 -4.91 -4.08 -4.01
C LEU A 125 -3.66 -4.97 -4.14
N ALA A 126 -2.65 -4.50 -4.88
CA ALA A 126 -1.37 -5.18 -5.02
C ALA A 126 -0.69 -5.40 -3.66
N HIS A 127 -0.63 -4.34 -2.84
CA HIS A 127 -0.10 -4.36 -1.49
C HIS A 127 -0.81 -5.41 -0.61
N THR A 128 -2.14 -5.43 -0.65
CA THR A 128 -2.95 -6.42 0.08
C THR A 128 -2.61 -7.85 -0.35
N PHE A 129 -2.49 -8.10 -1.67
CA PHE A 129 -2.13 -9.42 -2.18
C PHE A 129 -0.71 -9.83 -1.81
N MET A 130 0.26 -8.91 -1.83
CA MET A 130 1.63 -9.17 -1.43
C MET A 130 1.71 -9.53 0.06
N LEU A 131 1.08 -8.75 0.94
CA LEU A 131 1.07 -9.02 2.39
C LEU A 131 0.39 -10.34 2.73
N LEU A 132 -0.80 -10.61 2.15
CA LEU A 132 -1.49 -11.89 2.34
C LEU A 132 -0.68 -13.07 1.79
N GLY A 133 -0.04 -12.88 0.64
CA GLY A 133 0.83 -13.88 0.03
C GLY A 133 2.01 -14.26 0.93
N ILE A 134 2.70 -13.25 1.46
CA ILE A 134 3.82 -13.42 2.40
C ILE A 134 3.32 -14.04 3.70
N PHE A 135 2.17 -13.62 4.22
CA PHE A 135 1.56 -14.23 5.40
C PHE A 135 1.33 -15.73 5.20
N PHE A 136 0.75 -16.17 4.09
CA PHE A 136 0.51 -17.59 3.85
C PHE A 136 1.80 -18.41 3.63
N ILE A 137 2.84 -17.82 3.03
CA ILE A 137 4.15 -18.46 2.83
C ILE A 137 4.90 -18.62 4.15
N THR A 138 4.94 -17.54 4.95
CA THR A 138 5.75 -17.44 6.18
C THR A 138 5.02 -17.94 7.42
N ARG A 139 3.68 -17.84 7.43
CA ARG A 139 2.79 -18.14 8.56
C ARG A 139 3.04 -17.27 9.79
N SER A 140 3.74 -16.15 9.63
CA SER A 140 4.03 -15.22 10.73
C SER A 140 2.76 -14.50 11.14
N ALA A 141 2.37 -14.61 12.41
CA ALA A 141 1.19 -13.90 12.92
C ALA A 141 1.38 -12.37 12.81
N ALA A 142 2.59 -11.87 13.03
CA ALA A 142 2.91 -10.44 12.89
C ALA A 142 2.66 -9.94 11.45
N VAL A 143 3.09 -10.69 10.43
CA VAL A 143 2.80 -10.34 9.02
C VAL A 143 1.30 -10.38 8.74
N GLY A 144 0.57 -11.36 9.27
CA GLY A 144 -0.88 -11.43 9.17
C GLY A 144 -1.59 -10.23 9.82
N CYS A 145 -1.14 -9.82 11.02
CA CYS A 145 -1.63 -8.62 11.68
C CYS A 145 -1.36 -7.36 10.86
N ILE A 146 -0.15 -7.21 10.30
CA ILE A 146 0.18 -6.10 9.40
C ILE A 146 -0.76 -6.10 8.20
N ALA A 147 -1.00 -7.26 7.56
CA ALA A 147 -1.91 -7.37 6.42
C ALA A 147 -3.33 -6.87 6.74
N VAL A 148 -3.88 -7.26 7.89
CA VAL A 148 -5.24 -6.85 8.29
C VAL A 148 -5.28 -5.37 8.66
N VAL A 149 -4.34 -4.89 9.45
CA VAL A 149 -4.27 -3.48 9.90
C VAL A 149 -4.07 -2.56 8.70
N ASP A 150 -3.14 -2.91 7.81
CA ASP A 150 -2.88 -2.15 6.58
C ASP A 150 -4.14 -2.07 5.71
N PHE A 151 -4.79 -3.20 5.45
CA PHE A 151 -6.03 -3.23 4.67
C PHE A 151 -7.13 -2.33 5.29
N ILE A 152 -7.34 -2.40 6.60
CA ILE A 152 -8.34 -1.57 7.31
C ILE A 152 -8.00 -0.09 7.16
N ILE A 153 -6.76 0.31 7.47
CA ILE A 153 -6.34 1.71 7.39
C ILE A 153 -6.47 2.22 5.96
N VAL A 154 -5.98 1.46 4.99
CA VAL A 154 -6.02 1.87 3.58
C VAL A 154 -7.46 1.98 3.10
N TYR A 155 -8.30 0.99 3.38
CA TYR A 155 -9.68 0.96 2.89
C TYR A 155 -10.57 2.05 3.52
N PHE A 156 -10.48 2.24 4.83
CA PHE A 156 -11.38 3.13 5.58
C PHE A 156 -10.83 4.54 5.79
N VAL A 157 -9.52 4.75 5.69
CA VAL A 157 -8.89 6.06 5.95
C VAL A 157 -8.22 6.62 4.70
N ILE A 158 -7.26 5.91 4.12
CA ILE A 158 -6.45 6.46 3.02
C ILE A 158 -7.29 6.66 1.75
N ILE A 159 -7.97 5.61 1.29
CA ILE A 159 -8.76 5.68 0.06
C ILE A 159 -9.81 6.80 0.12
N PRO A 160 -10.62 6.97 1.19
CA PRO A 160 -11.57 8.07 1.27
C PRO A 160 -10.92 9.46 1.23
N LEU A 161 -9.76 9.64 1.87
CA LEU A 161 -9.02 10.91 1.84
C LEU A 161 -8.50 11.20 0.43
N GLU A 162 -7.90 10.21 -0.22
CA GLU A 162 -7.40 10.30 -1.59
C GLU A 162 -8.55 10.57 -2.58
N GLU A 163 -9.67 9.86 -2.47
CA GLU A 163 -10.86 10.10 -3.32
C GLU A 163 -11.43 11.51 -3.14
N ARG A 164 -11.42 12.04 -1.91
CA ARG A 164 -11.85 13.42 -1.62
C ARG A 164 -10.92 14.43 -2.27
N GLU A 165 -9.61 14.19 -2.21
CA GLU A 165 -8.61 15.05 -2.84
C GLU A 165 -8.71 15.02 -4.37
N LEU A 166 -8.84 13.83 -4.96
CA LEU A 166 -9.05 13.66 -6.39
C LEU A 166 -10.35 14.32 -6.87
N LEU A 167 -11.43 14.20 -6.10
CA LEU A 167 -12.68 14.89 -6.42
C LEU A 167 -12.55 16.41 -6.34
N ALA A 168 -11.86 16.94 -5.33
CA ALA A 168 -11.61 18.37 -5.20
C ALA A 168 -10.74 18.93 -6.34
N ARG A 169 -9.79 18.13 -6.85
CA ARG A 169 -8.88 18.53 -7.94
C ARG A 169 -9.49 18.41 -9.34
N PHE A 170 -10.18 17.31 -9.61
CA PHE A 170 -10.63 16.94 -10.96
C PHE A 170 -12.14 17.03 -11.17
N GLY A 171 -12.90 17.25 -10.09
CA GLY A 171 -14.32 17.55 -10.14
C GLY A 171 -15.14 16.50 -10.93
N PRO A 172 -16.00 16.94 -11.87
CA PRO A 172 -16.91 16.04 -12.61
C PRO A 172 -16.21 14.88 -13.33
N ALA A 173 -14.99 15.08 -13.83
CA ALA A 173 -14.26 14.03 -14.55
C ALA A 173 -13.93 12.84 -13.63
N TYR A 174 -13.58 13.11 -12.37
CA TYR A 174 -13.32 12.06 -11.39
C TYR A 174 -14.62 11.42 -10.88
N GLU A 175 -15.69 12.21 -10.73
CA GLU A 175 -17.00 11.68 -10.36
C GLU A 175 -17.51 10.67 -11.39
N GLU A 176 -17.39 10.98 -12.69
CA GLU A 176 -17.78 10.07 -13.77
C GLU A 176 -16.95 8.79 -13.75
N TYR A 177 -15.64 8.90 -13.56
CA TYR A 177 -14.74 7.75 -13.42
C TYR A 177 -15.11 6.87 -12.22
N ARG A 178 -15.36 7.48 -11.05
CA ARG A 178 -15.78 6.78 -9.82
C ARG A 178 -17.06 5.98 -9.98
N ARG A 179 -18.00 6.45 -10.80
CA ARG A 179 -19.24 5.74 -11.10
C ARG A 179 -19.03 4.49 -11.96
N LYS A 180 -18.00 4.48 -12.81
CA LYS A 180 -17.73 3.39 -13.77
C LYS A 180 -16.78 2.33 -13.20
N VAL A 181 -15.83 2.73 -12.36
CA VAL A 181 -14.75 1.87 -11.88
C VAL A 181 -14.91 1.60 -10.38
N PRO A 182 -14.93 0.32 -9.96
CA PRO A 182 -15.09 -0.02 -8.55
C PRO A 182 -13.86 0.40 -7.73
N ARG A 183 -14.06 0.58 -6.42
CA ARG A 183 -13.01 1.08 -5.53
C ARG A 183 -11.82 0.11 -5.42
N PHE A 184 -12.08 -1.15 -5.12
CA PHE A 184 -11.04 -2.09 -4.66
C PHE A 184 -11.15 -3.50 -5.24
N PHE A 185 -12.36 -4.03 -5.39
CA PHE A 185 -12.59 -5.34 -6.02
C PHE A 185 -13.20 -5.14 -7.40
N PRO A 186 -12.71 -5.86 -8.44
CA PRO A 186 -13.27 -5.75 -9.77
C PRO A 186 -14.74 -6.21 -9.78
N HIS A 187 -15.55 -5.60 -10.64
CA HIS A 187 -16.88 -6.15 -10.89
C HIS A 187 -16.72 -7.50 -11.58
N ILE A 188 -17.04 -8.58 -10.87
CA ILE A 188 -17.23 -9.89 -11.50
C ILE A 188 -18.61 -9.80 -12.15
N ARG A 189 -18.66 -9.51 -13.45
CA ARG A 189 -19.87 -9.75 -14.25
C ARG A 189 -19.93 -11.27 -14.45
N LEU A 190 -20.72 -11.94 -13.63
CA LEU A 190 -21.11 -13.35 -13.83
C LEU A 190 -22.06 -13.46 -15.02
#